data_AF-A0A0D6KPU2-F1
#
_entry.id   AF-A0A0D6KPU2-F1
#
_cell.length_a   1.000
_cell.length_b   1.000
_cell.length_c   1.000
_cell.angle_alpha   90.00
_cell.angle_beta   90.00
_cell.angle_gamma   90.00
#
_symmetry.space_group_name_H-M   'P 1'
#
loop_
_entity.id
_entity.type
_entity.pdbx_description
1 polymer ?
#
loop_
_entity_poly.entity_id
_entity_poly.type
_entity_poly.pdbx_seq_one_letter_code
_entity_poly.pdbx_strand_id
1 'polypeptide(L)' 'MKLKPKITIADHFSVIEDPRIDRTKRHKLIDIMTIAVCAVICGADGWVAIETYGCW' A
#
# COMPACT_ATOMS: atom_id res chain seq x y z
N MET A 1 25.95 1.18 -18.24
CA MET A 1 24.72 0.38 -18.45
C MET A 1 23.54 1.15 -17.87
N LYS A 2 22.57 1.57 -18.66
CA LYS A 2 21.34 2.20 -18.13
C LYS A 2 20.44 1.08 -17.61
N LEU A 3 20.31 0.95 -16.29
CA LEU A 3 19.33 0.06 -15.68
C LEU A 3 17.93 0.52 -16.13
N LYS A 4 17.14 -0.42 -16.66
CA LYS A 4 15.73 -0.21 -17.04
C LYS A 4 14.96 0.29 -15.81
N PRO A 5 13.92 1.12 -15.98
CA PRO A 5 13.20 1.70 -14.85
C PRO A 5 12.70 0.58 -13.95
N LYS A 6 13.12 0.64 -12.69
CA LYS A 6 12.66 -0.27 -11.64
C LYS A 6 11.23 0.17 -11.33
N ILE A 7 10.25 -0.53 -11.91
CA ILE A 7 8.83 -0.29 -11.60
C ILE A 7 8.70 -0.44 -10.09
N THR A 8 8.29 0.63 -9.41
CA THR A 8 8.08 0.60 -7.97
C THR A 8 6.69 0.03 -7.67
N ILE A 9 6.47 -0.39 -6.43
CA ILE A 9 5.13 -0.75 -5.94
C ILE A 9 4.15 0.42 -6.17
N ALA A 10 4.63 1.66 -5.97
CA ALA A 10 3.87 2.86 -6.23
C ALA A 10 3.47 3.03 -7.69
N ASP A 11 4.40 2.82 -8.63
CA ASP A 11 4.12 2.88 -10.07
C ASP A 11 3.11 1.80 -10.48
N HIS A 12 3.27 0.58 -9.97
CA HIS A 12 2.39 -0.53 -10.34
C HIS A 12 0.94 -0.29 -9.92
N PHE A 13 0.73 0.29 -8.73
CA PHE A 13 -0.61 0.56 -8.20
C PHE A 13 -1.14 1.96 -8.53
N SER A 14 -0.36 2.80 -9.23
CA SER A 14 -0.79 4.15 -9.65
C SER A 14 -2.02 4.16 -10.56
N VAL A 15 -2.28 3.05 -11.26
CA VAL A 15 -3.43 2.87 -12.16
C VAL A 15 -4.75 2.62 -11.41
N ILE A 16 -4.68 2.32 -10.12
CA ILE A 16 -5.86 2.04 -9.30
C ILE A 16 -6.44 3.37 -8.80
N GLU A 17 -7.65 3.68 -9.24
CA GLU A 17 -8.42 4.79 -8.70
C GLU A 17 -8.84 4.48 -7.26
N ASP A 18 -8.76 5.49 -6.39
CA ASP A 18 -9.13 5.34 -4.99
C ASP A 18 -10.66 5.30 -4.81
N PRO A 19 -11.26 4.13 -4.51
CA PRO A 19 -12.71 3.98 -4.43
C PRO A 19 -13.30 4.61 -3.16
N ARG A 20 -12.45 5.09 -2.24
CA ARG A 20 -12.89 5.67 -0.97
C ARG A 20 -13.47 7.06 -1.22
N ILE A 21 -14.45 7.44 -0.40
CA ILE A 21 -15.02 8.80 -0.43
C ILE A 21 -13.96 9.78 0.08
N ASP A 22 -13.79 10.94 -0.54
CA ASP A 22 -12.74 11.91 -0.17
C ASP A 22 -12.74 12.28 1.32
N ARG A 23 -13.92 12.45 1.92
CA ARG A 23 -14.06 12.72 3.38
C ARG A 23 -13.50 11.61 4.30
N THR A 24 -13.24 10.42 3.75
CA THR A 24 -12.71 9.25 4.46
C THR A 24 -11.23 8.98 4.18
N LYS A 25 -10.59 9.80 3.34
CA LYS A 25 -9.18 9.64 2.94
C LYS A 25 -8.24 10.29 3.96
N ARG A 26 -8.05 9.64 5.11
CA ARG A 26 -7.02 10.06 6.10
C ARG A 26 -5.59 9.74 5.62
N HIS A 27 -5.43 8.66 4.85
CA HIS A 27 -4.15 8.19 4.32
C HIS A 27 -4.25 7.95 2.82
N LYS A 28 -3.15 8.13 2.09
CA LYS A 28 -3.08 7.83 0.65
C LYS A 28 -3.28 6.34 0.42
N LEU A 29 -3.99 5.99 -0.64
CA LEU A 29 -4.26 4.58 -0.97
C LEU A 29 -2.95 3.81 -1.14
N ILE A 30 -1.96 4.43 -1.78
CA ILE A 30 -0.69 3.78 -2.05
C ILE A 30 0.09 3.42 -0.78
N ASP A 31 0.02 4.24 0.26
CA ASP A 31 0.68 3.98 1.53
C ASP A 31 0.02 2.77 2.22
N ILE A 32 -1.31 2.71 2.21
CA ILE A 32 -2.08 1.59 2.75
C ILE A 32 -1.76 0.29 2.00
N MET A 33 -1.73 0.33 0.66
CA MET A 33 -1.41 -0.84 -0.15
C MET A 33 0.01 -1.33 0.11
N THR A 34 0.96 -0.41 0.24
CA THR A 34 2.35 -0.75 0.54
C THR A 34 2.47 -1.42 1.91
N ILE A 35 1.83 -0.87 2.94
CA ILE A 35 1.79 -1.46 4.29
C ILE A 35 1.16 -2.85 4.26
N ALA A 36 0.02 -3.02 3.58
CA ALA A 36 -0.67 -4.30 3.48
C ALA A 36 0.21 -5.37 2.82
N VAL A 37 0.90 -5.05 1.72
CA VAL A 37 1.83 -5.97 1.05
C VAL A 37 2.99 -6.34 1.96
N CYS A 38 3.61 -5.36 2.64
CA CYS A 38 4.68 -5.62 3.59
C CYS A 38 4.22 -6.51 4.75
N ALA A 39 3.06 -6.22 5.34
CA ALA A 39 2.50 -6.98 6.45
C ALA A 39 2.19 -8.42 6.05
N VAL A 40 1.52 -8.64 4.90
CA VAL A 40 1.19 -10.00 4.40
C VAL A 40 2.45 -10.81 4.12
N ILE A 41 3.49 -10.21 3.52
CA ILE A 41 4.77 -10.90 3.29
C ILE A 41 5.47 -11.26 4.61
N CYS A 42 5.30 -10.45 5.65
CA CYS A 42 5.78 -10.74 7.00
C CYS A 42 4.90 -11.73 7.78
N GLY A 43 3.81 -12.24 7.20
CA GLY A 43 2.94 -13.23 7.83
C GLY A 43 1.78 -12.65 8.63
N ALA A 44 1.42 -11.38 8.46
CA ALA A 44 0.21 -10.82 9.05
C ALA A 44 -1.03 -11.52 8.49
N ASP A 45 -1.85 -12.09 9.38
CA ASP A 45 -3.10 -12.76 9.02
C ASP A 45 -4.29 -11.84 9.31
N GLY A 46 -4.91 -11.36 8.23
CA GLY A 46 -6.07 -10.47 8.27
C GLY A 46 -5.75 -9.00 8.58
N TRP A 47 -6.79 -8.16 8.49
CA TRP A 47 -6.66 -6.69 8.57
C TRP A 47 -6.23 -6.18 9.95
N VAL A 48 -6.62 -6.87 11.02
CA VAL A 48 -6.24 -6.50 12.40
C VAL A 48 -4.73 -6.67 12.59
N ALA A 49 -4.13 -7.73 12.05
CA ALA A 49 -2.68 -7.91 12.10
C ALA A 49 -1.97 -6.85 11.25
N ILE A 50 -2.50 -6.53 10.07
CA ILE A 50 -1.95 -5.48 9.19
C ILE A 50 -1.98 -4.09 9.87
N GLU A 51 -3.01 -3.78 10.66
CA GLU A 51 -3.11 -2.52 11.40
C GLU A 51 -1.88 -2.26 12.27
N THR A 52 -1.28 -3.30 12.86
CA THR A 52 -0.09 -3.17 13.70
C THR A 52 1.15 -2.68 12.95
N TYR A 53 1.21 -2.89 11.63
CA TYR A 53 2.28 -2.37 10.76
C TYR A 53 2.05 -0.90 10.36
N GLY A 54 0.83 -0.41 10.56
CA GLY A 54 0.39 0.93 10.22
C GLY A 54 0.12 1.82 11.42
N CYS A 55 0.53 1.43 12.63
CA CYS A 55 0.33 2.20 13.88
C CYS A 55 0.69 3.68 13.72
N TRP A 56 -0.34 4.52 13.54
CA TRP A 56 -0.31 5.98 13.49
C TRP A 56 -1.54 6.56 14.19
#